data_AF-A0A7X7GV71-F1
#
_entry.id   AF-A0A7X7GV71-F1
#
_cell.length_a   1.000
_cell.length_b   1.000
_cell.length_c   1.000
_cell.angle_alpha   90.00
_cell.angle_beta   90.00
_cell.angle_gamma   90.00
#
_symmetry.space_group_name_H-M   'P 1'
#
loop_
_entity.id
_entity.type
_entity.pdbx_description
1 polymer ?
#
loop_
_entity_poly.entity_id
_entity_poly.type
_entity_poly.pdbx_seq_one_letter_code
_entity_poly.pdbx_strand_id
1 'polypeptide(L)'
;MTIEGLARHWLETDPDPVTRAELQQLLDAGDEGALRARFEAPLEFGTAGLRGPVGAGPARMNRAVVRQAAWALGAFLKEEGLAGRPVIVGFDARPTSHGFAQDTAAVLSGQGLTVQYFEEPCPTPWVAYACRALGAAAGVVVTASHNPAEDNGYKVYDDRGVQIVAPWDVRIRALMDQAPAPNAMALAPERARPIGQELIDAYFAPWSAVPTEGAPLRVAYTPLHGVGLRSIRRALEATGRAELVVVAEQAEPDGFFPTVRFPNPEEPGTLDALLALASRAGCELALANDPDADRLAVCIPEGGVWRRLSGDEVGILLADHLLTAAARAGVQAPVVSSSIVSSPWLDEVAASHGARVARSLTGFKWLCRVPESLGEGERFVFGYEEALGYAADERVRDKDGIGAAVRFVDLARSLRAQGLTIAQRLVSLFERFGLWVSCPMSVRLTGAEGPRQMRGALEQLRRARPPALGGVPIVDFVDYATGAERRPTYLGTQDLLQLELGAANEIASDVDGPEPGAVLGGRILVRPSGTEPKLKLYIHLRGHLGASVADDERGLPALRASLEGRGARIGAELCAALGLPS
;
A
#
# COMPACT_ATOMS: atom_id res chain seq x y z
N MET A 1 -34.86 -1.71 -17.82
CA MET A 1 -35.47 -2.56 -16.78
C MET A 1 -35.66 -1.71 -15.54
N THR A 2 -36.69 -1.96 -14.73
CA THR A 2 -36.77 -1.42 -13.36
C THR A 2 -35.68 -2.05 -12.49
N ILE A 3 -35.35 -1.46 -11.34
CA ILE A 3 -34.34 -2.03 -10.45
C ILE A 3 -34.74 -3.40 -9.89
N GLU A 4 -36.03 -3.57 -9.61
CA GLU A 4 -36.60 -4.86 -9.23
C GLU A 4 -36.46 -5.88 -10.36
N GLY A 5 -36.68 -5.47 -11.62
CA GLY A 5 -36.48 -6.34 -12.78
C GLY A 5 -35.03 -6.79 -12.94
N LEU A 6 -34.06 -5.89 -12.71
CA LEU A 6 -32.64 -6.23 -12.69
C LEU A 6 -32.31 -7.22 -11.57
N ALA A 7 -32.84 -6.99 -10.37
CA ALA A 7 -32.64 -7.86 -9.23
C ALA A 7 -33.24 -9.26 -9.43
N ARG A 8 -34.45 -9.37 -9.99
CA ARG A 8 -35.07 -10.66 -10.32
C ARG A 8 -34.26 -11.41 -11.39
N HIS A 9 -33.78 -10.72 -12.42
CA HIS A 9 -32.92 -11.33 -13.43
C HIS A 9 -31.57 -11.81 -12.85
N TRP A 10 -30.96 -11.00 -11.97
CA TRP A 10 -29.73 -11.40 -11.27
C TRP A 10 -29.96 -12.64 -10.41
N LEU A 11 -31.06 -12.69 -9.66
CA LEU A 11 -31.43 -13.82 -8.81
C LEU A 11 -31.49 -15.15 -9.59
N GLU A 12 -31.96 -15.12 -10.84
CA GLU A 12 -32.03 -16.31 -11.70
C GLU A 12 -30.63 -16.84 -12.06
N THR A 13 -29.68 -15.91 -12.29
CA THR A 13 -28.34 -16.20 -12.82
C THR A 13 -27.24 -16.29 -11.76
N ASP A 14 -27.52 -15.86 -10.53
CA ASP A 14 -26.62 -15.96 -9.38
C ASP A 14 -26.34 -17.44 -9.04
N PRO A 15 -25.08 -17.89 -9.02
CA PRO A 15 -24.72 -19.28 -8.75
C PRO A 15 -24.64 -19.60 -7.25
N ASP A 16 -24.77 -18.61 -6.37
CA ASP A 16 -24.59 -18.78 -4.93
C ASP A 16 -25.93 -18.83 -4.18
N PRO A 17 -26.31 -19.95 -3.55
CA PRO A 17 -27.52 -20.04 -2.73
C PRO A 17 -27.61 -18.97 -1.63
N VAL A 18 -26.48 -18.52 -1.07
CA VAL A 18 -26.46 -17.54 0.03
C VAL A 18 -26.88 -16.17 -0.47
N THR A 19 -26.22 -15.63 -1.52
CA THR A 19 -26.58 -14.31 -2.05
C THR A 19 -27.91 -14.32 -2.80
N ARG A 20 -28.33 -15.46 -3.35
CA ARG A 20 -29.70 -15.64 -3.84
C ARG A 20 -30.73 -15.47 -2.72
N ALA A 21 -30.52 -16.13 -1.57
CA ALA A 21 -31.43 -16.01 -0.44
C ALA A 21 -31.46 -14.58 0.12
N GLU A 22 -30.30 -13.93 0.25
CA GLU A 22 -30.20 -12.51 0.63
C GLU A 22 -31.01 -11.63 -0.33
N LEU A 23 -30.83 -11.79 -1.65
CA LEU A 23 -31.52 -10.98 -2.64
C LEU A 23 -33.03 -11.23 -2.66
N GLN A 24 -33.45 -12.49 -2.50
CA GLN A 24 -34.87 -12.84 -2.40
C GLN A 24 -35.53 -12.15 -1.20
N GLN A 25 -34.86 -12.11 -0.04
CA GLN A 25 -35.37 -11.39 1.14
C GLN A 25 -35.55 -9.89 0.88
N LEU A 26 -34.61 -9.25 0.18
CA LEU A 26 -34.71 -7.83 -0.17
C LEU A 26 -35.87 -7.55 -1.15
N LEU A 27 -36.07 -8.46 -2.12
CA LEU A 27 -37.19 -8.40 -3.05
C LEU A 27 -38.53 -8.58 -2.35
N ASP A 28 -38.64 -9.54 -1.42
CA ASP A 28 -39.86 -9.82 -0.66
C ASP A 28 -40.21 -8.68 0.30
N ALA A 29 -39.20 -8.03 0.87
CA ALA A 29 -39.36 -6.86 1.75
C ALA A 29 -39.71 -5.57 0.99
N GLY A 30 -39.52 -5.53 -0.34
CA GLY A 30 -39.71 -4.31 -1.13
C GLY A 30 -38.72 -3.19 -0.78
N ASP A 31 -37.52 -3.52 -0.31
CA ASP A 31 -36.52 -2.53 0.12
C ASP A 31 -35.81 -1.90 -1.09
N GLU A 32 -36.46 -0.91 -1.70
CA GLU A 32 -35.90 -0.19 -2.85
C GLU A 32 -34.54 0.44 -2.57
N GLY A 33 -34.31 0.93 -1.35
CA GLY A 33 -33.04 1.57 -0.97
C GLY A 33 -31.88 0.58 -0.99
N ALA A 34 -32.08 -0.60 -0.39
CA ALA A 34 -31.11 -1.69 -0.38
C ALA A 34 -30.84 -2.26 -1.79
N LEU A 35 -31.87 -2.32 -2.65
CA LEU A 35 -31.73 -2.72 -4.05
C LEU A 35 -30.92 -1.67 -4.85
N ARG A 36 -31.19 -0.37 -4.66
CA ARG A 36 -30.41 0.72 -5.28
C ARG A 36 -28.93 0.64 -4.95
N ALA A 37 -28.62 0.49 -3.67
CA ALA A 37 -27.23 0.34 -3.20
C ALA A 37 -26.49 -0.88 -3.76
N ARG A 38 -27.19 -1.87 -4.34
CA ARG A 38 -26.63 -3.12 -4.89
C ARG A 38 -26.59 -3.14 -6.43
N PHE A 39 -27.44 -2.38 -7.11
CA PHE A 39 -27.65 -2.48 -8.56
C PHE A 39 -27.39 -1.20 -9.36
N GLU A 40 -27.32 -0.02 -8.73
CA GLU A 40 -27.13 1.24 -9.47
C GLU A 40 -25.69 1.44 -9.98
N ALA A 41 -24.68 0.99 -9.23
CA ALA A 41 -23.27 1.20 -9.56
C ALA A 41 -22.47 -0.10 -9.36
N PRO A 42 -22.27 -0.91 -10.42
CA PRO A 42 -21.44 -2.11 -10.35
C PRO A 42 -20.00 -1.82 -9.89
N LEU A 43 -19.33 -2.84 -9.35
CA LEU A 43 -17.92 -2.71 -9.00
C LEU A 43 -17.03 -2.46 -10.25
N GLU A 44 -16.11 -1.51 -10.11
CA GLU A 44 -15.11 -1.15 -11.09
C GLU A 44 -13.69 -1.42 -10.58
N PHE A 45 -12.73 -1.57 -11.51
CA PHE A 45 -11.32 -1.76 -11.14
C PHE A 45 -10.73 -0.44 -10.63
N GLY A 46 -10.51 -0.36 -9.32
CA GLY A 46 -9.91 0.79 -8.66
C GLY A 46 -8.38 0.75 -8.62
N THR A 47 -7.81 1.42 -7.61
CA THR A 47 -6.35 1.41 -7.37
C THR A 47 -5.82 0.03 -6.95
N ALA A 48 -6.67 -0.83 -6.40
CA ALA A 48 -6.30 -2.13 -5.85
C ALA A 48 -7.27 -3.26 -6.26
N GLY A 49 -7.78 -3.20 -7.50
CA GLY A 49 -8.70 -4.20 -8.05
C GLY A 49 -10.18 -3.88 -7.84
N LEU A 50 -11.05 -4.87 -8.08
CA LEU A 50 -12.46 -4.81 -7.64
C LEU A 50 -12.48 -4.96 -6.12
N ARG A 51 -13.25 -4.14 -5.41
CA ARG A 51 -13.33 -4.21 -3.95
C ARG A 51 -14.66 -3.70 -3.46
N GLY A 52 -15.25 -4.40 -2.50
CA GLY A 52 -16.46 -3.97 -1.83
C GLY A 52 -16.96 -4.99 -0.82
N PRO A 53 -18.09 -4.69 -0.16
CA PRO A 53 -18.71 -5.61 0.78
C PRO A 53 -19.10 -6.89 0.08
N VAL A 54 -18.99 -8.01 0.77
CA VAL A 54 -19.55 -9.28 0.33
C VAL A 54 -21.07 -9.21 0.42
N GLY A 55 -21.77 -9.64 -0.63
CA GLY A 55 -23.23 -9.71 -0.63
C GLY A 55 -23.83 -9.77 -2.03
N ALA A 56 -25.15 -9.76 -2.11
CA ALA A 56 -25.88 -9.87 -3.36
C ALA A 56 -25.78 -8.63 -4.27
N GLY A 57 -25.81 -8.87 -5.59
CA GLY A 57 -25.86 -7.84 -6.63
C GLY A 57 -24.50 -7.41 -7.19
N PRO A 58 -24.49 -6.69 -8.33
CA PRO A 58 -23.27 -6.34 -9.06
C PRO A 58 -22.38 -5.29 -8.38
N ALA A 59 -22.90 -4.54 -7.40
CA ALA A 59 -22.14 -3.58 -6.60
C ALA A 59 -21.48 -4.20 -5.35
N ARG A 60 -21.40 -5.53 -5.27
CA ARG A 60 -20.88 -6.29 -4.14
C ARG A 60 -19.94 -7.39 -4.63
N MET A 61 -19.03 -7.82 -3.76
CA MET A 61 -18.22 -9.00 -4.03
C MET A 61 -19.06 -10.26 -3.79
N ASN A 62 -19.15 -11.12 -4.82
CA ASN A 62 -19.84 -12.40 -4.76
C ASN A 62 -19.35 -13.32 -5.88
N ARG A 63 -19.81 -14.57 -5.86
CA ARG A 63 -19.43 -15.58 -6.84
C ARG A 63 -19.79 -15.19 -8.27
N ALA A 64 -20.94 -14.53 -8.49
CA ALA A 64 -21.35 -14.07 -9.81
C ALA A 64 -20.37 -13.04 -10.40
N VAL A 65 -20.05 -11.99 -9.64
CA VAL A 65 -19.08 -10.95 -10.06
C VAL A 65 -17.69 -11.55 -10.29
N VAL A 66 -17.24 -12.45 -9.42
CA VAL A 66 -15.93 -13.12 -9.56
C VAL A 66 -15.88 -13.99 -10.82
N ARG A 67 -16.92 -14.77 -11.09
CA ARG A 67 -17.00 -15.57 -12.33
C ARG A 67 -17.02 -14.70 -13.58
N GLN A 68 -17.75 -13.58 -13.56
CA GLN A 68 -17.75 -12.61 -14.67
C GLN A 68 -16.36 -12.00 -14.88
N ALA A 69 -15.69 -11.57 -13.82
CA ALA A 69 -14.34 -11.03 -13.90
C ALA A 69 -13.32 -12.06 -14.42
N ALA A 70 -13.39 -13.30 -13.93
CA ALA A 70 -12.55 -14.40 -14.41
C ALA A 70 -12.85 -14.75 -15.88
N TRP A 71 -14.12 -14.75 -16.28
CA TRP A 71 -14.49 -15.01 -17.66
C TRP A 71 -13.91 -13.93 -18.59
N ALA A 72 -14.13 -12.66 -18.23
CA ALA A 72 -13.66 -11.50 -18.97
C ALA A 72 -12.13 -11.46 -19.07
N LEU A 73 -11.42 -11.76 -17.99
CA LEU A 73 -9.96 -11.89 -18.00
C LEU A 73 -9.53 -12.98 -18.99
N GLY A 74 -10.18 -14.15 -18.97
CA GLY A 74 -9.81 -15.23 -19.88
C GLY A 74 -10.08 -14.92 -21.36
N ALA A 75 -11.17 -14.21 -21.66
CA ALA A 75 -11.47 -13.71 -23.00
C ALA A 75 -10.42 -12.69 -23.45
N PHE A 76 -10.11 -11.71 -22.58
CA PHE A 76 -9.10 -10.70 -22.81
C PHE A 76 -7.72 -11.31 -23.11
N LEU A 77 -7.26 -12.28 -22.30
CA LEU A 77 -5.95 -12.92 -22.49
C LEU A 77 -5.85 -13.69 -23.83
N LYS A 78 -6.97 -14.21 -24.35
CA LYS A 78 -7.01 -14.82 -25.67
C LYS A 78 -6.91 -13.79 -26.79
N GLU A 79 -7.61 -12.67 -26.66
CA GLU A 79 -7.51 -11.55 -27.61
C GLU A 79 -6.08 -10.99 -27.69
N GLU A 80 -5.40 -10.89 -26.55
CA GLU A 80 -4.01 -10.43 -26.47
C GLU A 80 -2.96 -11.49 -26.89
N GLY A 81 -3.39 -12.70 -27.26
CA GLY A 81 -2.48 -13.79 -27.64
C GLY A 81 -1.65 -14.35 -26.48
N LEU A 82 -2.08 -14.14 -25.23
CA LEU A 82 -1.38 -14.56 -24.01
C LEU A 82 -1.85 -15.93 -23.48
N ALA A 83 -2.83 -16.57 -24.12
CA ALA A 83 -3.45 -17.81 -23.66
C ALA A 83 -2.50 -19.02 -23.51
N GLY A 84 -1.30 -18.98 -24.13
CA GLY A 84 -0.29 -20.03 -23.98
C GLY A 84 0.51 -19.98 -22.67
N ARG A 85 0.37 -18.91 -21.87
CA ARG A 85 1.06 -18.70 -20.60
C ARG A 85 0.10 -18.98 -19.43
N PRO A 86 0.59 -19.43 -18.25
CA PRO A 86 -0.28 -19.77 -17.13
C PRO A 86 -0.90 -18.52 -16.49
N VAL A 87 -2.07 -18.65 -15.87
CA VAL A 87 -2.62 -17.66 -14.94
C VAL A 87 -2.37 -18.11 -13.51
N ILE A 88 -1.88 -17.22 -12.65
CA ILE A 88 -1.61 -17.51 -11.24
C ILE A 88 -2.77 -17.03 -10.37
N VAL A 89 -3.24 -17.85 -9.43
CA VAL A 89 -4.34 -17.49 -8.51
C VAL A 89 -3.93 -17.72 -7.06
N GLY A 90 -4.05 -16.71 -6.21
CA GLY A 90 -3.88 -16.82 -4.76
C GLY A 90 -4.99 -16.09 -4.00
N PHE A 91 -5.01 -16.25 -2.68
CA PHE A 91 -6.08 -15.71 -1.85
C PHE A 91 -5.65 -15.52 -0.39
N ASP A 92 -6.33 -14.62 0.33
CA ASP A 92 -6.13 -14.41 1.77
C ASP A 92 -7.05 -15.30 2.64
N ALA A 93 -6.99 -15.14 3.96
CA ALA A 93 -7.73 -15.97 4.91
C ALA A 93 -9.21 -15.60 5.08
N ARG A 94 -9.78 -14.68 4.29
CA ARG A 94 -11.20 -14.32 4.42
C ARG A 94 -12.09 -15.51 4.08
N PRO A 95 -13.24 -15.68 4.78
CA PRO A 95 -14.10 -16.84 4.59
C PRO A 95 -14.51 -17.09 3.13
N THR A 96 -14.74 -16.02 2.36
CA THR A 96 -15.19 -16.11 0.96
C THR A 96 -14.03 -16.18 -0.04
N SER A 97 -12.80 -15.89 0.38
CA SER A 97 -11.65 -15.80 -0.52
C SER A 97 -11.31 -17.12 -1.20
N HIS A 98 -11.39 -18.24 -0.46
CA HIS A 98 -11.15 -19.57 -1.03
C HIS A 98 -12.16 -19.92 -2.14
N GLY A 99 -13.45 -19.72 -1.88
CA GLY A 99 -14.51 -20.00 -2.87
C GLY A 99 -14.40 -19.14 -4.12
N PHE A 100 -14.05 -17.87 -3.96
CA PHE A 100 -13.80 -16.96 -5.09
C PHE A 100 -12.56 -17.37 -5.89
N ALA A 101 -11.46 -17.78 -5.24
CA ALA A 101 -10.27 -18.28 -5.94
C ALA A 101 -10.56 -19.57 -6.73
N GLN A 102 -11.36 -20.48 -6.15
CA GLN A 102 -11.82 -21.69 -6.83
C GLN A 102 -12.69 -21.37 -8.05
N ASP A 103 -13.65 -20.45 -7.92
CA ASP A 103 -14.47 -20.01 -9.05
C ASP A 103 -13.61 -19.39 -10.16
N THR A 104 -12.63 -18.56 -9.81
CA THR A 104 -11.67 -17.99 -10.77
C THR A 104 -10.92 -19.06 -11.53
N ALA A 105 -10.30 -20.00 -10.80
CA ALA A 105 -9.53 -21.08 -11.41
C ALA A 105 -10.42 -21.94 -12.32
N ALA A 106 -11.61 -22.32 -11.84
CA ALA A 106 -12.55 -23.14 -12.58
C ALA A 106 -13.03 -22.47 -13.88
N VAL A 107 -13.37 -21.18 -13.86
CA VAL A 107 -13.83 -20.44 -15.04
C VAL A 107 -12.70 -20.28 -16.06
N LEU A 108 -11.50 -19.86 -15.63
CA LEU A 108 -10.35 -19.68 -16.53
C LEU A 108 -9.94 -21.02 -17.18
N SER A 109 -9.91 -22.10 -16.39
CA SER A 109 -9.65 -23.44 -16.90
C SER A 109 -10.76 -23.97 -17.81
N GLY A 110 -12.03 -23.65 -17.52
CA GLY A 110 -13.17 -23.97 -18.38
C GLY A 110 -13.10 -23.27 -19.73
N GLN A 111 -12.44 -22.12 -19.79
CA GLN A 111 -12.09 -21.43 -21.02
C GLN A 111 -10.87 -21.99 -21.75
N GLY A 112 -10.21 -23.03 -21.22
CA GLY A 112 -9.05 -23.67 -21.82
C GLY A 112 -7.71 -23.01 -21.48
N LEU A 113 -7.66 -22.14 -20.47
CA LEU A 113 -6.39 -21.56 -19.99
C LEU A 113 -5.72 -22.49 -18.98
N THR A 114 -4.39 -22.49 -18.99
CA THR A 114 -3.59 -23.14 -17.95
C THR A 114 -3.65 -22.29 -16.69
N VAL A 115 -4.10 -22.84 -15.57
CA VAL A 115 -4.19 -22.14 -14.28
C VAL A 115 -3.31 -22.85 -13.26
N GLN A 116 -2.49 -22.07 -12.55
CA GLN A 116 -1.80 -22.52 -11.35
C GLN A 116 -2.32 -21.74 -10.13
N TYR A 117 -2.52 -22.40 -8.99
CA TYR A 117 -3.11 -21.77 -7.81
C TYR A 117 -2.41 -22.16 -6.51
N PHE A 118 -2.46 -21.28 -5.51
CA PHE A 118 -2.05 -21.61 -4.15
C PHE A 118 -3.19 -22.38 -3.45
N GLU A 119 -2.91 -23.52 -2.82
CA GLU A 119 -3.94 -24.34 -2.15
C GLU A 119 -4.36 -23.75 -0.80
N GLU A 120 -3.42 -23.13 -0.10
CA GLU A 120 -3.61 -22.48 1.20
C GLU A 120 -3.61 -20.95 1.05
N PRO A 121 -4.22 -20.21 2.01
CA PRO A 121 -4.07 -18.76 2.08
C PRO A 121 -2.60 -18.34 2.00
N CYS A 122 -2.30 -17.39 1.12
CA CYS A 122 -0.93 -17.01 0.79
C CYS A 122 -0.73 -15.49 0.76
N PRO A 123 0.47 -14.99 1.08
CA PRO A 123 0.81 -13.59 0.91
C PRO A 123 0.61 -13.08 -0.53
N THR A 124 0.06 -11.87 -0.69
CA THR A 124 0.00 -11.17 -1.99
C THR A 124 1.37 -11.13 -2.71
N PRO A 125 2.52 -10.88 -2.03
CA PRO A 125 3.83 -10.87 -2.68
C PRO A 125 4.20 -12.19 -3.37
N TRP A 126 3.68 -13.34 -2.91
CA TRP A 126 3.97 -14.63 -3.53
C TRP A 126 3.33 -14.76 -4.92
N VAL A 127 2.12 -14.23 -5.11
CA VAL A 127 1.46 -14.23 -6.41
C VAL A 127 2.20 -13.31 -7.38
N ALA A 128 2.58 -12.10 -6.94
CA ALA A 128 3.36 -11.18 -7.75
C ALA A 128 4.73 -11.77 -8.15
N TYR A 129 5.41 -12.46 -7.23
CA TYR A 129 6.64 -13.21 -7.52
C TYR A 129 6.40 -14.34 -8.52
N ALA A 130 5.39 -15.18 -8.28
CA ALA A 130 5.05 -16.33 -9.11
C ALA A 130 4.73 -15.93 -10.55
N CYS A 131 4.01 -14.82 -10.75
CA CYS A 131 3.74 -14.29 -12.09
C CYS A 131 5.02 -14.04 -12.88
N ARG A 132 6.05 -13.50 -12.22
CA ARG A 132 7.33 -13.19 -12.86
C ARG A 132 8.19 -14.43 -13.06
N ALA A 133 8.29 -15.26 -12.03
CA ALA A 133 9.09 -16.47 -12.05
C ALA A 133 8.60 -17.49 -13.09
N LEU A 134 7.28 -17.55 -13.33
CA LEU A 134 6.67 -18.49 -14.29
C LEU A 134 6.33 -17.87 -15.64
N GLY A 135 6.63 -16.58 -15.86
CA GLY A 135 6.23 -15.87 -17.07
C GLY A 135 4.72 -15.95 -17.31
N ALA A 136 3.91 -15.71 -16.28
CA ALA A 136 2.46 -15.85 -16.33
C ALA A 136 1.79 -14.85 -17.28
N ALA A 137 0.65 -15.22 -17.85
CA ALA A 137 -0.21 -14.33 -18.64
C ALA A 137 -0.84 -13.22 -17.78
N ALA A 138 -1.20 -13.60 -16.55
CA ALA A 138 -1.81 -12.74 -15.55
C ALA A 138 -1.68 -13.36 -14.15
N GLY A 139 -1.91 -12.54 -13.13
CA GLY A 139 -2.11 -12.98 -11.76
C GLY A 139 -3.44 -12.51 -11.20
N VAL A 140 -4.01 -13.27 -10.28
CA VAL A 140 -5.20 -12.90 -9.50
C VAL A 140 -4.91 -13.14 -8.03
N VAL A 141 -5.20 -12.13 -7.20
CA VAL A 141 -5.21 -12.30 -5.74
C VAL A 141 -6.59 -11.92 -5.23
N VAL A 142 -7.26 -12.88 -4.57
CA VAL A 142 -8.52 -12.63 -3.88
C VAL A 142 -8.23 -12.16 -2.46
N THR A 143 -8.37 -10.85 -2.24
CA THR A 143 -8.13 -10.20 -0.95
C THR A 143 -8.65 -8.78 -0.96
N ALA A 144 -9.14 -8.31 0.20
CA ALA A 144 -9.36 -6.89 0.45
C ALA A 144 -8.20 -6.22 1.23
N SER A 145 -7.06 -6.89 1.40
CA SER A 145 -5.91 -6.42 2.19
C SER A 145 -6.39 -6.00 3.60
N HIS A 146 -6.07 -4.80 4.04
CA HIS A 146 -6.37 -4.26 5.37
C HIS A 146 -7.83 -3.82 5.61
N ASN A 147 -8.75 -4.02 4.65
CA ASN A 147 -10.17 -3.68 4.83
C ASN A 147 -10.84 -4.53 5.94
N PRO A 148 -12.02 -4.12 6.47
CA PRO A 148 -12.78 -4.91 7.44
C PRO A 148 -13.18 -6.29 6.90
N ALA A 149 -13.50 -7.24 7.79
CA ALA A 149 -13.87 -8.63 7.45
C ALA A 149 -15.03 -8.76 6.45
N GLU A 150 -15.97 -7.82 6.49
CA GLU A 150 -17.17 -7.75 5.63
C GLU A 150 -16.83 -7.55 4.14
N ASP A 151 -15.65 -6.99 3.85
CA ASP A 151 -15.20 -6.72 2.49
C ASP A 151 -14.40 -7.90 1.91
N ASN A 152 -14.44 -8.06 0.60
CA ASN A 152 -13.46 -8.83 -0.14
C ASN A 152 -12.98 -8.05 -1.38
N GLY A 153 -12.03 -8.58 -2.13
CA GLY A 153 -11.48 -7.91 -3.31
C GLY A 153 -10.85 -8.87 -4.31
N TYR A 154 -10.58 -8.33 -5.49
CA TYR A 154 -10.09 -9.06 -6.65
C TYR A 154 -9.01 -8.25 -7.37
N LYS A 155 -7.76 -8.48 -7.00
CA LYS A 155 -6.58 -7.84 -7.60
C LYS A 155 -6.19 -8.60 -8.87
N VAL A 156 -5.90 -7.90 -9.96
CA VAL A 156 -5.43 -8.49 -11.22
C VAL A 156 -4.07 -7.91 -11.59
N TYR A 157 -3.15 -8.77 -11.99
CA TYR A 157 -1.80 -8.45 -12.43
C TYR A 157 -1.66 -8.75 -13.92
N ASP A 158 -0.96 -7.88 -14.64
CA ASP A 158 -0.61 -8.07 -16.04
C ASP A 158 0.51 -9.11 -16.21
N ASP A 159 0.90 -9.31 -17.47
CA ASP A 159 1.87 -10.31 -17.88
C ASP A 159 3.33 -9.98 -17.46
N ARG A 160 3.54 -8.85 -16.78
CA ARG A 160 4.80 -8.46 -16.14
C ARG A 160 4.79 -8.68 -14.63
N GLY A 161 3.66 -9.13 -14.08
CA GLY A 161 3.43 -9.29 -12.64
C GLY A 161 3.18 -7.97 -11.92
N VAL A 162 2.71 -6.93 -12.61
CA VAL A 162 2.35 -5.63 -12.04
C VAL A 162 0.82 -5.48 -12.08
N GLN A 163 0.21 -4.87 -11.07
CA GLN A 163 -1.24 -4.62 -11.11
C GLN A 163 -1.68 -3.85 -12.37
N ILE A 164 -2.84 -4.23 -12.90
CA ILE A 164 -3.34 -3.72 -14.18
C ILE A 164 -3.68 -2.22 -14.14
N VAL A 165 -3.50 -1.58 -15.29
CA VAL A 165 -3.91 -0.20 -15.60
C VAL A 165 -4.51 -0.18 -17.00
N ALA A 166 -5.05 0.97 -17.43
CA ALA A 166 -5.52 1.14 -18.80
C ALA A 166 -4.43 0.75 -19.83
N PRO A 167 -4.81 0.00 -20.89
CA PRO A 167 -6.17 -0.34 -21.30
C PRO A 167 -6.74 -1.67 -20.73
N TRP A 168 -6.00 -2.42 -19.91
CA TRP A 168 -6.42 -3.75 -19.42
C TRP A 168 -7.68 -3.68 -18.55
N ASP A 169 -7.69 -2.80 -17.55
CA ASP A 169 -8.82 -2.63 -16.62
C ASP A 169 -10.12 -2.26 -17.35
N VAL A 170 -10.06 -1.29 -18.27
CA VAL A 170 -11.19 -0.84 -19.09
C VAL A 170 -11.71 -1.96 -20.00
N ARG A 171 -10.81 -2.69 -20.68
CA ARG A 171 -11.21 -3.77 -21.60
C ARG A 171 -11.79 -4.97 -20.87
N ILE A 172 -11.18 -5.38 -19.76
CA ILE A 172 -11.71 -6.48 -18.93
C ILE A 172 -13.09 -6.09 -18.40
N ARG A 173 -13.27 -4.86 -17.89
CA ARG A 173 -14.60 -4.39 -17.44
C ARG A 173 -15.64 -4.43 -18.56
N ALA A 174 -15.30 -3.98 -19.77
CA ALA A 174 -16.21 -4.03 -20.92
C ALA A 174 -16.55 -5.47 -21.34
N LEU A 175 -15.62 -6.41 -21.17
CA LEU A 175 -15.87 -7.84 -21.42
C LEU A 175 -16.73 -8.50 -20.33
N MET A 176 -16.71 -7.99 -19.09
CA MET A 176 -17.59 -8.51 -18.02
C MET A 176 -19.07 -8.36 -18.39
N ASP A 177 -19.44 -7.29 -19.11
CA ASP A 177 -20.82 -7.04 -19.54
C ASP A 177 -21.27 -7.99 -20.67
N GLN A 178 -20.31 -8.65 -21.32
CA GLN A 178 -20.53 -9.63 -22.39
C GLN A 178 -20.45 -11.07 -21.87
N ALA A 179 -20.16 -11.25 -20.59
CA ALA A 179 -19.99 -12.57 -20.00
C ALA A 179 -21.31 -13.38 -20.05
N PRO A 180 -21.25 -14.71 -20.28
CA PRO A 180 -22.40 -15.58 -20.11
C PRO A 180 -23.01 -15.47 -18.71
N ALA A 181 -24.24 -15.96 -18.54
CA ALA A 181 -24.87 -16.05 -17.23
C ALA A 181 -23.93 -16.80 -16.23
N PRO A 182 -23.65 -16.26 -15.03
CA PRO A 182 -22.65 -16.84 -14.12
C PRO A 182 -22.91 -18.28 -13.67
N ASN A 183 -24.18 -18.70 -13.63
CA ASN A 183 -24.59 -20.08 -13.35
C ASN A 183 -24.46 -21.04 -14.56
N ALA A 184 -24.25 -20.53 -15.77
CA ALA A 184 -24.15 -21.29 -17.02
C ALA A 184 -22.73 -21.30 -17.61
N MET A 185 -21.75 -20.69 -16.93
CA MET A 185 -20.36 -20.67 -17.38
C MET A 185 -19.73 -22.06 -17.36
N ALA A 186 -18.86 -22.34 -18.34
CA ALA A 186 -18.05 -23.55 -18.35
C ALA A 186 -17.03 -23.52 -17.21
N LEU A 187 -17.03 -24.57 -16.38
CA LEU A 187 -16.12 -24.75 -15.25
C LEU A 187 -15.31 -26.03 -15.48
N ALA A 188 -14.00 -25.97 -15.27
CA ALA A 188 -13.12 -27.14 -15.34
C ALA A 188 -12.05 -27.10 -14.23
N PRO A 189 -12.45 -27.14 -12.94
CA PRO A 189 -11.54 -27.02 -11.80
C PRO A 189 -10.45 -28.10 -11.79
N GLU A 190 -10.74 -29.30 -12.33
CA GLU A 190 -9.81 -30.42 -12.43
C GLU A 190 -8.62 -30.17 -13.36
N ARG A 191 -8.64 -29.10 -14.16
CA ARG A 191 -7.54 -28.68 -15.04
C ARG A 191 -6.58 -27.68 -14.39
N ALA A 192 -6.99 -27.03 -13.30
CA ALA A 192 -6.10 -26.19 -12.53
C ALA A 192 -5.05 -27.05 -11.79
N ARG A 193 -3.87 -26.49 -11.52
CA ARG A 193 -2.77 -27.20 -10.84
C ARG A 193 -2.29 -26.42 -9.62
N PRO A 194 -2.00 -27.06 -8.50
CA PRO A 194 -1.43 -26.36 -7.36
C PRO A 194 -0.02 -25.86 -7.69
N ILE A 195 0.37 -24.73 -7.11
CA ILE A 195 1.76 -24.24 -7.14
C ILE A 195 2.61 -25.13 -6.25
N GLY A 196 3.71 -25.63 -6.81
CA GLY A 196 4.66 -26.48 -6.09
C GLY A 196 5.48 -25.70 -5.05
N GLN A 197 5.92 -26.42 -4.02
CA GLN A 197 6.71 -25.88 -2.91
C GLN A 197 8.06 -25.31 -3.39
N GLU A 198 8.60 -25.80 -4.50
CA GLU A 198 9.82 -25.32 -5.15
C GLU A 198 9.76 -23.83 -5.52
N LEU A 199 8.59 -23.32 -5.93
CA LEU A 199 8.44 -21.90 -6.27
C LEU A 199 8.50 -21.03 -5.01
N ILE A 200 7.86 -21.50 -3.93
CA ILE A 200 7.91 -20.85 -2.63
C ILE A 200 9.35 -20.88 -2.10
N ASP A 201 10.07 -21.99 -2.27
CA ASP A 201 11.47 -22.11 -1.86
C ASP A 201 12.38 -21.13 -2.61
N ALA A 202 12.16 -20.96 -3.91
CA ALA A 202 12.89 -20.00 -4.74
C ALA A 202 12.67 -18.53 -4.32
N TYR A 203 11.50 -18.19 -3.79
CA TYR A 203 11.23 -16.87 -3.22
C TYR A 203 12.18 -16.56 -2.05
N PHE A 204 12.30 -17.50 -1.10
CA PHE A 204 13.13 -17.36 0.12
C PHE A 204 14.64 -17.63 -0.10
N ALA A 205 15.02 -18.22 -1.24
CA ALA A 205 16.39 -18.67 -1.49
C ALA A 205 17.46 -17.58 -1.28
N PRO A 206 17.29 -16.32 -1.74
CA PRO A 206 18.34 -15.31 -1.55
C PRO A 206 18.60 -14.93 -0.09
N TRP A 207 17.60 -15.00 0.78
CA TRP A 207 17.80 -14.72 2.20
C TRP A 207 18.39 -15.91 2.94
N SER A 208 18.05 -17.12 2.49
CA SER A 208 18.56 -18.39 3.05
C SER A 208 20.04 -18.62 2.71
N ALA A 209 20.50 -18.10 1.57
CA ALA A 209 21.88 -18.24 1.10
C ALA A 209 22.89 -17.32 1.80
N VAL A 210 22.43 -16.31 2.55
CA VAL A 210 23.29 -15.36 3.25
C VAL A 210 23.45 -15.82 4.69
N PRO A 211 24.67 -16.22 5.12
CA PRO A 211 24.92 -16.59 6.51
C PRO A 211 24.64 -15.42 7.45
N THR A 212 24.04 -15.73 8.60
CA THR A 212 23.77 -14.75 9.64
C THR A 212 24.81 -14.90 10.75
N GLU A 213 25.67 -13.90 10.93
CA GLU A 213 26.63 -13.85 12.05
C GLU A 213 26.03 -13.11 13.25
N GLY A 214 26.45 -13.50 14.47
CA GLY A 214 25.98 -12.93 15.73
C GLY A 214 24.61 -13.43 16.19
N ALA A 215 24.25 -13.14 17.45
CA ALA A 215 22.99 -13.60 18.05
C ALA A 215 21.75 -13.12 17.25
N PRO A 216 20.62 -13.83 17.24
CA PRO A 216 19.37 -13.32 16.65
C PRO A 216 18.93 -11.98 17.29
N LEU A 217 18.16 -11.16 16.56
CA LEU A 217 17.41 -10.05 17.19
C LEU A 217 16.17 -10.63 17.87
N ARG A 218 15.81 -10.17 19.06
CA ARG A 218 14.52 -10.54 19.65
C ARG A 218 13.43 -9.63 19.12
N VAL A 219 12.50 -10.19 18.33
CA VAL A 219 11.52 -9.41 17.56
C VAL A 219 10.11 -9.81 17.96
N ALA A 220 9.31 -8.85 18.43
CA ALA A 220 7.87 -9.05 18.59
C ALA A 220 7.19 -9.01 17.22
N TYR A 221 6.21 -9.88 16.98
CA TYR A 221 5.54 -9.97 15.68
C TYR A 221 4.04 -10.21 15.78
N THR A 222 3.28 -9.60 14.88
CA THR A 222 1.88 -9.97 14.62
C THR A 222 1.57 -9.95 13.12
N PRO A 223 0.88 -10.97 12.58
CA PRO A 223 0.33 -10.93 11.24
C PRO A 223 -1.08 -10.30 11.22
N LEU A 224 -1.61 -9.83 12.37
CA LEU A 224 -2.98 -9.31 12.52
C LEU A 224 -4.05 -10.31 12.03
N HIS A 225 -3.94 -11.58 12.42
CA HIS A 225 -4.73 -12.71 11.90
C HIS A 225 -4.57 -12.96 10.39
N GLY A 226 -3.51 -12.41 9.80
CA GLY A 226 -3.18 -12.55 8.40
C GLY A 226 -2.36 -13.79 8.06
N VAL A 227 -1.95 -13.84 6.80
CA VAL A 227 -1.20 -14.96 6.21
C VAL A 227 0.33 -14.82 6.34
N GLY A 228 0.81 -13.78 7.04
CA GLY A 228 2.23 -13.41 7.08
C GLY A 228 3.12 -14.31 7.94
N LEU A 229 2.60 -14.93 9.01
CA LEU A 229 3.43 -15.56 10.04
C LEU A 229 4.32 -16.70 9.53
N ARG A 230 3.78 -17.61 8.71
CA ARG A 230 4.55 -18.72 8.13
C ARG A 230 5.75 -18.20 7.33
N SER A 231 5.53 -17.15 6.55
CA SER A 231 6.56 -16.52 5.72
C SER A 231 7.60 -15.79 6.56
N ILE A 232 7.18 -15.07 7.60
CA ILE A 232 8.09 -14.32 8.48
C ILE A 232 8.95 -15.25 9.32
N ARG A 233 8.40 -16.34 9.88
CA ARG A 233 9.19 -17.39 10.54
C ARG A 233 10.24 -17.96 9.59
N ARG A 234 9.83 -18.31 8.36
CA ARG A 234 10.76 -18.84 7.36
C ARG A 234 11.84 -17.84 6.96
N ALA A 235 11.48 -16.57 6.78
CA ALA A 235 12.41 -15.54 6.33
C ALA A 235 13.40 -15.11 7.42
N LEU A 236 12.96 -15.01 8.67
CA LEU A 236 13.74 -14.44 9.77
C LEU A 236 14.25 -15.48 10.76
N GLU A 237 13.38 -16.36 11.24
CA GLU A 237 13.72 -17.32 12.31
C GLU A 237 14.52 -18.49 11.77
N ALA A 238 14.06 -19.11 10.67
CA ALA A 238 14.77 -20.22 10.03
C ALA A 238 16.14 -19.82 9.44
N THR A 239 16.39 -18.53 9.26
CA THR A 239 17.68 -17.99 8.80
C THR A 239 18.54 -17.41 9.92
N GLY A 240 18.12 -17.53 11.18
CA GLY A 240 18.86 -17.07 12.36
C GLY A 240 18.91 -15.55 12.54
N ARG A 241 18.13 -14.78 11.76
CA ARG A 241 18.07 -13.32 11.84
C ARG A 241 17.34 -12.84 13.08
N ALA A 242 16.25 -13.51 13.46
CA ALA A 242 15.42 -13.14 14.59
C ALA A 242 14.95 -14.35 15.42
N GLU A 243 14.77 -14.13 16.71
CA GLU A 243 13.94 -14.93 17.60
C GLU A 243 12.58 -14.24 17.69
N LEU A 244 11.52 -14.90 17.23
CA LEU A 244 10.20 -14.29 17.12
C LEU A 244 9.36 -14.51 18.38
N VAL A 245 8.82 -13.43 18.93
CA VAL A 245 7.81 -13.46 19.99
C VAL A 245 6.48 -13.01 19.39
N VAL A 246 5.57 -13.94 19.17
CA VAL A 246 4.35 -13.71 18.39
C VAL A 246 3.18 -13.36 19.31
N VAL A 247 2.34 -12.40 18.90
CA VAL A 247 1.04 -12.13 19.55
C VAL A 247 0.14 -13.33 19.35
N ALA A 248 -0.02 -14.15 20.39
CA ALA A 248 -0.66 -15.46 20.30
C ALA A 248 -2.10 -15.38 19.81
N GLU A 249 -2.87 -14.39 20.27
CA GLU A 249 -4.27 -14.21 19.87
C GLU A 249 -4.45 -13.80 18.41
N GLN A 250 -3.38 -13.36 17.73
CA GLN A 250 -3.40 -12.87 16.34
C GLN A 250 -2.56 -13.74 15.40
N ALA A 251 -2.03 -14.87 15.88
CA ALA A 251 -0.99 -15.63 15.19
C ALA A 251 -1.52 -16.45 14.00
N GLU A 252 -2.66 -17.09 14.18
CA GLU A 252 -3.26 -17.95 13.15
C GLU A 252 -4.10 -17.13 12.16
N PRO A 253 -4.14 -17.51 10.87
CA PRO A 253 -4.98 -16.82 9.90
C PRO A 253 -6.47 -16.92 10.27
N ASP A 254 -7.11 -15.78 10.52
CA ASP A 254 -8.55 -15.64 10.77
C ASP A 254 -9.09 -14.39 10.07
N GLY A 255 -9.82 -14.61 8.98
CA GLY A 255 -10.40 -13.56 8.16
C GLY A 255 -11.54 -12.76 8.79
N PHE A 256 -11.99 -13.10 10.01
CA PHE A 256 -12.90 -12.26 10.79
C PHE A 256 -12.16 -11.21 11.65
N PHE A 257 -10.84 -11.31 11.77
CA PHE A 257 -9.98 -10.37 12.51
C PHE A 257 -10.48 -10.07 13.95
N PRO A 258 -10.77 -11.09 14.79
CA PRO A 258 -11.59 -10.94 16.00
C PRO A 258 -11.06 -9.96 17.06
N THR A 259 -9.78 -9.62 17.03
CA THR A 259 -9.18 -8.67 18.00
C THR A 259 -9.09 -7.24 17.49
N VAL A 260 -9.35 -6.99 16.19
CA VAL A 260 -9.17 -5.67 15.56
C VAL A 260 -10.32 -5.36 14.62
N ARG A 261 -10.92 -4.19 14.76
CA ARG A 261 -12.04 -3.78 13.88
C ARG A 261 -11.58 -3.55 12.43
N PHE A 262 -10.38 -3.01 12.27
CA PHE A 262 -9.79 -2.66 10.99
C PHE A 262 -8.32 -3.11 11.03
N PRO A 263 -7.95 -4.19 10.32
CA PRO A 263 -6.63 -4.81 10.42
C PRO A 263 -5.56 -4.04 9.63
N ASN A 264 -5.50 -2.71 9.80
CA ASN A 264 -4.45 -1.87 9.25
C ASN A 264 -3.50 -1.43 10.37
N PRO A 265 -2.20 -1.75 10.27
CA PRO A 265 -1.20 -1.33 11.26
C PRO A 265 -1.10 0.19 11.51
N GLU A 266 -1.68 1.02 10.63
CA GLU A 266 -1.73 2.48 10.81
C GLU A 266 -2.84 2.93 11.77
N GLU A 267 -3.87 2.10 12.00
CA GLU A 267 -5.03 2.46 12.81
C GLU A 267 -4.70 2.47 14.31
N PRO A 268 -5.18 3.48 15.06
CA PRO A 268 -5.03 3.50 16.51
C PRO A 268 -5.59 2.23 17.17
N GLY A 269 -4.84 1.67 18.13
CA GLY A 269 -5.22 0.46 18.87
C GLY A 269 -4.83 -0.86 18.21
N THR A 270 -4.59 -0.88 16.89
CA THR A 270 -4.26 -2.13 16.17
C THR A 270 -2.96 -2.79 16.64
N LEU A 271 -1.98 -1.99 17.08
CA LEU A 271 -0.67 -2.49 17.51
C LEU A 271 -0.52 -2.64 19.03
N ASP A 272 -1.55 -2.35 19.83
CA ASP A 272 -1.43 -2.31 21.30
C ASP A 272 -0.97 -3.66 21.88
N ALA A 273 -1.55 -4.77 21.39
CA ALA A 273 -1.16 -6.12 21.79
C ALA A 273 0.30 -6.44 21.46
N LEU A 274 0.75 -6.00 20.27
CA LEU A 274 2.13 -6.15 19.83
C LEU A 274 3.10 -5.36 20.72
N LEU A 275 2.82 -4.08 20.99
CA LEU A 275 3.69 -3.23 21.78
C LEU A 275 3.74 -3.68 23.25
N ALA A 276 2.61 -4.12 23.80
CA ALA A 276 2.57 -4.70 25.14
C ALA A 276 3.39 -5.99 25.22
N LEU A 277 3.32 -6.85 24.20
CA LEU A 277 4.16 -8.05 24.12
C LEU A 277 5.64 -7.70 24.01
N ALA A 278 6.00 -6.76 23.14
CA ALA A 278 7.37 -6.32 22.92
C ALA A 278 8.02 -5.79 24.20
N SER A 279 7.30 -4.98 24.98
CA SER A 279 7.73 -4.52 26.31
C SER A 279 7.93 -5.66 27.30
N ARG A 280 6.94 -6.56 27.46
CA ARG A 280 7.01 -7.65 28.43
C ARG A 280 8.12 -8.65 28.11
N ALA A 281 8.34 -8.93 26.84
CA ALA A 281 9.36 -9.86 26.37
C ALA A 281 10.73 -9.22 26.19
N GLY A 282 10.90 -7.91 26.42
CA GLY A 282 12.18 -7.22 26.22
C GLY A 282 12.69 -7.36 24.78
N CYS A 283 11.80 -7.20 23.79
CA CYS A 283 12.17 -7.23 22.39
C CYS A 283 12.93 -5.97 21.99
N GLU A 284 13.79 -6.09 20.97
CA GLU A 284 14.57 -4.98 20.41
C GLU A 284 13.80 -4.26 19.27
N LEU A 285 12.85 -4.97 18.65
CA LEU A 285 12.06 -4.52 17.52
C LEU A 285 10.65 -5.12 17.59
N ALA A 286 9.66 -4.42 17.05
CA ALA A 286 8.31 -4.95 16.90
C ALA A 286 7.80 -4.72 15.47
N LEU A 287 7.31 -5.78 14.83
CA LEU A 287 6.89 -5.78 13.43
C LEU A 287 5.42 -6.21 13.30
N ALA A 288 4.68 -5.59 12.38
CA ALA A 288 3.36 -6.06 11.99
C ALA A 288 3.20 -6.08 10.48
N ASN A 289 2.56 -7.13 9.97
CA ASN A 289 2.03 -7.14 8.60
C ASN A 289 0.52 -6.92 8.63
N ASP A 290 -0.03 -6.39 7.52
CA ASP A 290 -1.47 -6.45 7.27
C ASP A 290 -1.90 -7.87 6.81
N PRO A 291 -3.21 -8.16 6.72
CA PRO A 291 -3.69 -9.53 6.52
C PRO A 291 -3.16 -10.29 5.32
N ASP A 292 -2.88 -9.62 4.20
CA ASP A 292 -2.32 -10.22 2.98
C ASP A 292 -0.79 -10.05 2.87
N ALA A 293 -0.16 -9.55 3.94
CA ALA A 293 1.28 -9.38 4.14
C ALA A 293 2.01 -8.57 3.05
N ASP A 294 1.30 -7.61 2.46
CA ASP A 294 1.89 -6.67 1.49
C ASP A 294 2.45 -5.41 2.19
N ARG A 295 1.96 -5.06 3.38
CA ARG A 295 2.46 -3.93 4.20
C ARG A 295 3.37 -4.36 5.34
N LEU A 296 4.20 -3.43 5.82
CA LEU A 296 5.01 -3.60 7.03
C LEU A 296 4.93 -2.36 7.93
N ALA A 297 4.47 -2.53 9.17
CA ALA A 297 4.72 -1.57 10.23
C ALA A 297 5.94 -1.99 11.05
N VAL A 298 6.70 -0.98 11.47
CA VAL A 298 7.86 -1.14 12.33
C VAL A 298 7.69 -0.25 13.56
N CYS A 299 7.89 -0.82 14.74
CA CYS A 299 7.96 -0.07 15.98
C CYS A 299 9.30 -0.31 16.67
N ILE A 300 9.84 0.74 17.29
CA ILE A 300 11.14 0.74 17.97
C ILE A 300 10.99 1.31 19.39
N PRO A 301 11.86 0.92 20.33
CA PRO A 301 12.02 1.68 21.57
C PRO A 301 12.69 3.03 21.28
N GLU A 302 12.09 4.12 21.72
CA GLU A 302 12.61 5.50 21.65
C GLU A 302 12.34 6.17 23.01
N GLY A 303 13.37 6.61 23.73
CA GLY A 303 13.19 7.27 25.04
C GLY A 303 12.49 6.43 26.12
N GLY A 304 12.60 5.09 26.04
CA GLY A 304 11.96 4.17 27.00
C GLY A 304 10.48 3.84 26.72
N VAL A 305 9.92 4.36 25.62
CA VAL A 305 8.58 4.01 25.14
C VAL A 305 8.65 3.40 23.74
N TRP A 306 7.63 2.62 23.36
CA TRP A 306 7.54 2.10 22.01
C TRP A 306 6.90 3.13 21.08
N ARG A 307 7.55 3.39 19.95
CA ARG A 307 7.05 4.27 18.89
C ARG A 307 6.92 3.52 17.58
N ARG A 308 5.76 3.63 16.93
CA ARG A 308 5.58 3.23 15.54
C ARG A 308 6.28 4.25 14.63
N LEU A 309 7.15 3.76 13.75
CA LEU A 309 7.72 4.58 12.69
C LEU A 309 6.66 4.89 11.63
N SER A 310 6.70 6.10 11.07
CA SER A 310 5.89 6.44 9.90
C SER A 310 6.37 5.64 8.68
N GLY A 311 5.50 5.50 7.66
CA GLY A 311 5.90 4.78 6.46
C GLY A 311 7.05 5.45 5.72
N ASP A 312 7.13 6.78 5.78
CA ASP A 312 8.26 7.56 5.29
C ASP A 312 9.55 7.27 6.08
N GLU A 313 9.53 7.25 7.42
CA GLU A 313 10.71 6.93 8.24
C GLU A 313 11.26 5.53 7.93
N VAL A 314 10.38 4.52 7.83
CA VAL A 314 10.78 3.16 7.44
C VAL A 314 11.34 3.14 6.01
N GLY A 315 10.68 3.84 5.08
CA GLY A 315 11.11 3.95 3.70
C GLY A 315 12.50 4.58 3.57
N ILE A 316 12.79 5.61 4.36
CA ILE A 316 14.08 6.31 4.36
C ILE A 316 15.19 5.45 4.96
N LEU A 317 14.93 4.78 6.08
CA LEU A 317 15.88 3.84 6.67
C LEU A 317 16.22 2.70 5.71
N LEU A 318 15.23 2.14 5.02
CA LEU A 318 15.43 1.10 4.01
C LEU A 318 16.17 1.64 2.78
N ALA A 319 15.82 2.83 2.29
CA ALA A 319 16.47 3.45 1.14
C ALA A 319 17.96 3.68 1.41
N ASP A 320 18.31 4.28 2.55
CA ASP A 320 19.69 4.52 2.97
C ASP A 320 20.48 3.21 3.11
N HIS A 321 19.88 2.19 3.73
CA HIS A 321 20.50 0.87 3.88
C HIS A 321 20.78 0.19 2.53
N LEU A 322 19.77 0.16 1.65
CA LEU A 322 19.86 -0.52 0.36
C LEU A 322 20.74 0.23 -0.64
N LEU A 323 20.75 1.57 -0.61
CA LEU A 323 21.68 2.39 -1.40
C LEU A 323 23.13 2.20 -0.94
N THR A 324 23.37 2.14 0.38
CA THR A 324 24.69 1.79 0.92
C THR A 324 25.15 0.41 0.41
N ALA A 325 24.25 -0.58 0.41
CA ALA A 325 24.55 -1.92 -0.10
C ALA A 325 24.79 -1.92 -1.63
N ALA A 326 23.99 -1.16 -2.39
CA ALA A 326 24.13 -1.01 -3.84
C ALA A 326 25.48 -0.37 -4.22
N ALA A 327 25.90 0.66 -3.49
CA ALA A 327 27.21 1.30 -3.69
C ALA A 327 28.36 0.31 -3.45
N ARG A 328 28.28 -0.51 -2.38
CA ARG A 328 29.27 -1.58 -2.11
C ARG A 328 29.29 -2.66 -3.19
N ALA A 329 28.14 -2.94 -3.80
CA ALA A 329 28.00 -3.85 -4.92
C ALA A 329 28.40 -3.23 -6.28
N GLY A 330 28.89 -1.98 -6.30
CA GLY A 330 29.36 -1.31 -7.51
C GLY A 330 28.26 -0.80 -8.43
N VAL A 331 27.02 -0.65 -7.96
CA VAL A 331 25.92 -0.07 -8.75
C VAL A 331 26.20 1.41 -8.99
N GLN A 332 26.40 1.80 -10.25
CA GLN A 332 26.83 3.15 -10.63
C GLN A 332 25.67 4.16 -10.73
N ALA A 333 24.51 3.73 -11.25
CA ALA A 333 23.34 4.59 -11.43
C ALA A 333 22.11 4.00 -10.71
N PRO A 334 22.09 4.02 -9.36
CA PRO A 334 20.97 3.52 -8.60
C PRO A 334 19.74 4.44 -8.74
N VAL A 335 18.57 3.82 -8.86
CA VAL A 335 17.28 4.50 -8.94
C VAL A 335 16.40 4.03 -7.79
N VAL A 336 15.87 4.99 -7.04
CA VAL A 336 14.85 4.75 -6.02
C VAL A 336 13.56 5.44 -6.39
N SER A 337 12.43 4.95 -5.91
CA SER A 337 11.13 5.54 -6.20
C SER A 337 10.23 5.69 -4.99
N SER A 338 9.27 6.61 -5.09
CA SER A 338 8.18 6.69 -4.13
C SER A 338 6.91 7.26 -4.75
N SER A 339 5.78 7.12 -4.05
CA SER A 339 4.59 7.88 -4.44
C SER A 339 4.89 9.37 -4.37
N ILE A 340 4.20 10.16 -5.20
CA ILE A 340 4.34 11.62 -5.20
C ILE A 340 3.91 12.25 -3.87
N VAL A 341 3.07 11.56 -3.10
CA VAL A 341 2.57 11.99 -1.78
C VAL A 341 3.43 11.49 -0.60
N SER A 342 4.46 10.68 -0.86
CA SER A 342 5.47 10.33 0.15
C SER A 342 6.42 11.49 0.39
N SER A 343 7.17 11.47 1.50
CA SER A 343 8.04 12.57 1.89
C SER A 343 9.12 12.92 0.83
N PRO A 344 9.43 14.21 0.64
CA PRO A 344 10.58 14.65 -0.15
C PRO A 344 11.93 14.34 0.52
N TRP A 345 11.94 13.85 1.77
CA TRP A 345 13.17 13.41 2.45
C TRP A 345 13.99 12.40 1.64
N LEU A 346 13.32 11.57 0.81
CA LEU A 346 13.99 10.62 -0.07
C LEU A 346 14.94 11.31 -1.06
N ASP A 347 14.61 12.53 -1.49
CA ASP A 347 15.39 13.26 -2.50
C ASP A 347 16.79 13.57 -1.96
N GLU A 348 16.89 14.02 -0.71
CA GLU A 348 18.17 14.34 -0.06
C GLU A 348 18.98 13.08 0.25
N VAL A 349 18.33 12.03 0.74
CA VAL A 349 18.99 10.75 1.03
C VAL A 349 19.53 10.14 -0.26
N ALA A 350 18.72 10.07 -1.31
CA ALA A 350 19.12 9.55 -2.62
C ALA A 350 20.27 10.36 -3.24
N ALA A 351 20.19 11.69 -3.20
CA ALA A 351 21.26 12.56 -3.71
C ALA A 351 22.59 12.30 -3.00
N SER A 352 22.58 12.05 -1.68
CA SER A 352 23.80 11.73 -0.92
C SER A 352 24.47 10.41 -1.32
N HIS A 353 23.74 9.52 -2.00
CA HIS A 353 24.23 8.25 -2.54
C HIS A 353 24.41 8.29 -4.07
N GLY A 354 24.29 9.46 -4.70
CA GLY A 354 24.34 9.60 -6.16
C GLY A 354 23.17 8.92 -6.89
N ALA A 355 22.06 8.67 -6.20
CA ALA A 355 20.90 7.98 -6.73
C ALA A 355 19.88 8.96 -7.33
N ARG A 356 19.20 8.51 -8.39
CA ARG A 356 18.06 9.23 -8.98
C ARG A 356 16.77 8.85 -8.25
N VAL A 357 15.93 9.85 -7.96
CA VAL A 357 14.57 9.61 -7.47
C VAL A 357 13.57 9.66 -8.62
N ALA A 358 12.66 8.69 -8.65
CA ALA A 358 11.47 8.70 -9.50
C ALA A 358 10.20 8.82 -8.65
N ARG A 359 9.30 9.74 -9.00
CA ARG A 359 8.00 9.89 -8.34
C ARG A 359 6.89 9.34 -9.22
N SER A 360 6.03 8.50 -8.66
CA SER A 360 4.85 7.97 -9.35
C SER A 360 3.56 8.51 -8.76
N LEU A 361 2.44 8.36 -9.47
CA LEU A 361 1.11 8.53 -8.86
C LEU A 361 0.95 7.58 -7.66
N THR A 362 0.07 7.96 -6.71
CA THR A 362 -0.32 7.07 -5.61
C THR A 362 -0.96 5.79 -6.16
N GLY A 363 -0.58 4.67 -5.56
CA GLY A 363 -0.94 3.32 -5.97
C GLY A 363 0.32 2.60 -6.45
N PHE A 364 0.71 1.55 -5.72
CA PHE A 364 1.88 0.72 -6.01
C PHE A 364 1.97 0.18 -7.44
N LYS A 365 0.82 0.06 -8.14
CA LYS A 365 0.75 -0.26 -9.57
C LYS A 365 1.54 0.70 -10.47
N TRP A 366 1.68 1.96 -10.07
CA TRP A 366 2.48 2.96 -10.79
C TRP A 366 3.95 2.90 -10.38
N LEU A 367 4.22 2.71 -9.09
CA LEU A 367 5.58 2.62 -8.55
C LEU A 367 6.33 1.44 -9.17
N CYS A 368 5.68 0.28 -9.30
CA CYS A 368 6.26 -0.91 -9.92
C CYS A 368 6.47 -0.80 -11.44
N ARG A 369 6.05 0.30 -12.08
CA ARG A 369 6.30 0.62 -13.50
C ARG A 369 7.50 1.54 -13.72
N VAL A 370 8.01 2.18 -12.67
CA VAL A 370 9.27 2.95 -12.76
C VAL A 370 10.43 2.14 -13.38
N PRO A 371 10.62 0.85 -13.03
CA PRO A 371 11.68 0.03 -13.62
C PRO A 371 11.60 -0.11 -15.15
N GLU A 372 10.43 0.14 -15.75
CA GLU A 372 10.23 0.07 -17.21
C GLU A 372 10.81 1.28 -17.95
N SER A 373 11.05 2.40 -17.24
CA SER A 373 11.61 3.62 -17.83
C SER A 373 13.09 3.82 -17.51
N LEU A 374 13.78 2.79 -17.04
CA LEU A 374 15.20 2.89 -16.72
C LEU A 374 16.02 2.99 -18.01
N GLY A 375 16.97 3.92 -18.02
CA GLY A 375 17.98 4.03 -19.06
C GLY A 375 19.05 2.94 -18.97
N GLU A 376 19.89 2.86 -19.98
CA GLU A 376 21.04 1.95 -19.97
C GLU A 376 21.95 2.24 -18.77
N GLY A 377 22.32 1.18 -18.03
CA GLY A 377 23.17 1.28 -16.84
C GLY A 377 22.43 1.67 -15.54
N GLU A 378 21.18 2.12 -15.61
CA GLU A 378 20.38 2.40 -14.41
C GLU A 378 19.86 1.11 -13.76
N ARG A 379 19.81 1.09 -12.43
CA ARG A 379 19.30 -0.06 -11.67
C ARG A 379 18.29 0.39 -10.64
N PHE A 380 17.09 -0.20 -10.68
CA PHE A 380 16.10 -0.03 -9.62
C PHE A 380 16.60 -0.71 -8.33
N VAL A 381 16.68 0.04 -7.24
CA VAL A 381 17.17 -0.44 -5.94
C VAL A 381 16.02 -0.63 -4.96
N PHE A 382 15.12 0.35 -4.90
CA PHE A 382 14.08 0.40 -3.86
C PHE A 382 12.95 1.32 -4.25
N GLY A 383 11.73 1.04 -3.78
CA GLY A 383 10.73 2.09 -3.72
C GLY A 383 9.65 1.86 -2.68
N TYR A 384 8.95 2.91 -2.29
CA TYR A 384 7.97 2.84 -1.21
C TYR A 384 6.79 3.81 -1.35
N GLU A 385 5.72 3.52 -0.63
CA GLU A 385 4.65 4.47 -0.35
C GLU A 385 4.57 4.73 1.15
N GLU A 386 4.21 5.95 1.52
CA GLU A 386 4.03 6.41 2.90
C GLU A 386 3.00 5.58 3.67
N ALA A 387 2.09 4.91 2.96
CA ALA A 387 1.09 3.99 3.48
C ALA A 387 1.62 2.57 3.73
N LEU A 388 2.83 2.46 4.31
CA LEU A 388 3.49 1.23 4.76
C LEU A 388 3.79 0.18 3.66
N GLY A 389 3.92 0.61 2.40
CA GLY A 389 4.20 -0.29 1.27
C GLY A 389 5.64 -0.17 0.78
N TYR A 390 6.33 -1.29 0.58
CA TYR A 390 7.77 -1.29 0.22
C TYR A 390 8.10 -2.34 -0.85
N ALA A 391 8.87 -1.95 -1.85
CA ALA A 391 9.46 -2.80 -2.90
C ALA A 391 10.97 -2.87 -2.65
N ALA A 392 11.38 -3.85 -1.83
CA ALA A 392 12.78 -4.05 -1.44
C ALA A 392 13.49 -5.18 -2.21
N ASP A 393 12.81 -5.76 -3.20
CA ASP A 393 13.32 -6.83 -4.05
C ASP A 393 12.77 -6.70 -5.47
N GLU A 394 13.65 -6.62 -6.48
CA GLU A 394 13.27 -6.44 -7.88
C GLU A 394 12.52 -7.63 -8.50
N ARG A 395 12.57 -8.79 -7.83
CA ARG A 395 11.85 -10.01 -8.25
C ARG A 395 10.36 -9.90 -7.97
N VAL A 396 9.93 -8.99 -7.09
CA VAL A 396 8.53 -8.74 -6.75
C VAL A 396 8.11 -7.37 -7.30
N ARG A 397 6.99 -7.32 -8.02
CA ARG A 397 6.42 -6.10 -8.60
C ARG A 397 5.09 -5.72 -7.94
N ASP A 398 5.08 -5.81 -6.63
CA ASP A 398 4.09 -5.22 -5.72
C ASP A 398 4.80 -4.88 -4.40
N LYS A 399 4.05 -4.42 -3.41
CA LYS A 399 4.55 -4.31 -2.04
C LYS A 399 4.92 -5.71 -1.55
N ASP A 400 6.04 -5.80 -0.85
CA ASP A 400 6.51 -7.02 -0.22
C ASP A 400 6.84 -6.77 1.25
N GLY A 401 5.82 -6.89 2.11
CA GLY A 401 5.95 -6.72 3.56
C GLY A 401 6.89 -7.75 4.21
N ILE A 402 7.05 -8.93 3.59
CA ILE A 402 7.95 -9.98 4.05
C ILE A 402 9.40 -9.61 3.71
N GLY A 403 9.66 -9.28 2.44
CA GLY A 403 10.98 -8.85 1.99
C GLY A 403 11.45 -7.58 2.70
N ALA A 404 10.55 -6.62 2.91
CA ALA A 404 10.82 -5.43 3.69
C ALA A 404 11.21 -5.77 5.15
N ALA A 405 10.53 -6.74 5.78
CA ALA A 405 10.85 -7.15 7.15
C ALA A 405 12.26 -7.74 7.23
N VAL A 406 12.66 -8.57 6.26
CA VAL A 406 14.02 -9.10 6.18
C VAL A 406 15.04 -7.98 6.08
N ARG A 407 14.84 -7.02 5.16
CA ARG A 407 15.78 -5.90 4.99
C ARG A 407 15.84 -5.00 6.22
N PHE A 408 14.73 -4.79 6.90
CA PHE A 408 14.70 -3.97 8.11
C PHE A 408 15.40 -4.67 9.29
N VAL A 409 15.22 -5.97 9.44
CA VAL A 409 15.93 -6.77 10.44
C VAL A 409 17.44 -6.81 10.14
N ASP A 410 17.84 -6.97 8.86
CA ASP A 410 19.25 -6.89 8.46
C ASP A 410 19.87 -5.52 8.81
N LEU A 411 19.13 -4.42 8.58
CA LEU A 411 19.53 -3.08 9.01
C LEU A 411 19.71 -3.01 10.54
N ALA A 412 18.71 -3.45 11.31
CA ALA A 412 18.78 -3.42 12.77
C ALA A 412 19.94 -4.25 13.33
N ARG A 413 20.22 -5.42 12.74
CA ARG A 413 21.37 -6.27 13.11
C ARG A 413 22.69 -5.57 12.82
N SER A 414 22.80 -4.96 11.64
CA SER A 414 24.00 -4.21 11.22
C SER A 414 24.29 -3.05 12.16
N LEU A 415 23.26 -2.31 12.58
CA LEU A 415 23.40 -1.22 13.55
C LEU A 415 23.79 -1.74 14.94
N ARG A 416 23.15 -2.81 15.42
CA ARG A 416 23.51 -3.42 16.70
C ARG A 416 24.96 -3.89 16.75
N ALA A 417 25.47 -4.45 15.65
CA ALA A 417 26.89 -4.84 15.53
C ALA A 417 27.85 -3.64 15.60
N GLN A 418 27.37 -2.44 15.28
CA GLN A 418 28.09 -1.17 15.42
C GLN A 418 27.85 -0.49 16.77
N GLY A 419 27.06 -1.09 17.67
CA GLY A 419 26.67 -0.49 18.95
C GLY A 419 25.62 0.63 18.80
N LEU A 420 24.90 0.68 17.68
CA LEU A 420 23.89 1.70 17.38
C LEU A 420 22.47 1.12 17.39
N THR A 421 21.50 1.95 17.72
CA THR A 421 20.07 1.65 17.63
C THR A 421 19.45 2.21 16.34
N ILE A 422 18.23 1.76 16.01
CA ILE A 422 17.45 2.36 14.91
C ILE A 422 17.12 3.83 15.20
N ALA A 423 16.79 4.17 16.46
CA ALA A 423 16.51 5.55 16.88
C ALA A 423 17.73 6.44 16.62
N GLN A 424 18.92 6.00 17.02
CA GLN A 424 20.17 6.73 16.77
C GLN A 424 20.47 6.87 15.27
N ARG A 425 20.21 5.83 14.47
CA ARG A 425 20.36 5.94 13.01
C ARG A 425 19.42 7.00 12.45
N LEU A 426 18.17 7.04 12.92
CA LEU A 426 17.20 8.01 12.48
C LEU A 426 17.60 9.45 12.86
N VAL A 427 18.10 9.66 14.08
CA VAL A 427 18.69 10.93 14.54
C VAL A 427 19.82 11.37 13.60
N SER A 428 20.76 10.47 13.27
CA SER A 428 21.87 10.79 12.36
C SER A 428 21.41 11.21 10.96
N LEU A 429 20.26 10.71 10.50
CA LEU A 429 19.69 11.13 9.21
C LEU A 429 18.99 12.48 9.34
N PHE A 430 18.34 12.77 10.46
CA PHE A 430 17.77 14.09 10.74
C PHE A 430 18.85 15.17 10.89
N GLU A 431 19.98 14.87 11.51
CA GLU A 431 21.12 15.79 11.59
C GLU A 431 21.64 16.18 10.20
N ARG A 432 21.71 15.21 9.29
CA ARG A 432 22.24 15.42 7.94
C ARG A 432 21.28 16.14 7.00
N PHE A 433 19.98 15.89 7.12
CA PHE A 433 18.98 16.27 6.11
C PHE A 433 17.80 17.08 6.66
N GLY A 434 17.86 17.46 7.94
CA GLY A 434 16.78 18.13 8.65
C GLY A 434 15.77 17.15 9.26
N LEU A 435 15.03 17.63 10.26
CA LEU A 435 13.95 16.88 10.90
C LEU A 435 12.71 16.91 10.01
N TRP A 436 12.42 15.81 9.34
CA TRP A 436 11.23 15.67 8.50
C TRP A 436 10.04 15.14 9.29
N VAL A 437 8.90 15.81 9.16
CA VAL A 437 7.60 15.33 9.65
C VAL A 437 6.58 15.30 8.52
N SER A 438 5.75 14.25 8.51
CA SER A 438 4.65 14.07 7.56
C SER A 438 3.33 14.10 8.32
N CYS A 439 2.45 15.04 7.97
CA CYS A 439 1.15 15.25 8.60
C CYS A 439 0.03 14.99 7.56
N PRO A 440 -0.28 13.73 7.25
CA PRO A 440 -1.39 13.41 6.38
C PRO A 440 -2.71 13.76 7.07
N MET A 441 -3.63 14.35 6.32
CA MET A 441 -4.93 14.75 6.81
C MET A 441 -5.99 14.60 5.72
N SER A 442 -7.23 14.60 6.16
CA SER A 442 -8.29 13.89 5.48
C SER A 442 -9.63 14.52 5.81
N VAL A 443 -10.13 15.37 4.91
CA VAL A 443 -11.38 16.10 5.08
C VAL A 443 -12.50 15.29 4.44
N ARG A 444 -13.39 14.72 5.26
CA ARG A 444 -14.61 14.04 4.77
C ARG A 444 -15.68 15.10 4.48
N LEU A 445 -16.26 15.03 3.28
CA LEU A 445 -17.35 15.90 2.86
C LEU A 445 -18.63 15.07 2.79
N THR A 446 -19.64 15.44 3.57
CA THR A 446 -20.87 14.66 3.73
C THR A 446 -21.96 15.10 2.78
N GLY A 447 -22.81 14.16 2.35
CA GLY A 447 -24.00 14.44 1.55
C GLY A 447 -23.72 14.61 0.06
N ALA A 448 -24.80 14.83 -0.71
CA ALA A 448 -24.77 14.88 -2.18
C ALA A 448 -23.90 16.02 -2.75
N GLU A 449 -23.63 17.06 -1.95
CA GLU A 449 -22.79 18.20 -2.37
C GLU A 449 -21.29 17.95 -2.19
N GLY A 450 -20.88 16.87 -1.51
CA GLY A 450 -19.46 16.57 -1.24
C GLY A 450 -18.57 16.58 -2.48
N PRO A 451 -18.93 15.91 -3.59
CA PRO A 451 -18.16 15.96 -4.83
C PRO A 451 -18.05 17.36 -5.44
N ARG A 452 -19.07 18.21 -5.30
CA ARG A 452 -19.04 19.60 -5.79
C ARG A 452 -18.15 20.47 -4.92
N GLN A 453 -18.23 20.35 -3.60
CA GLN A 453 -17.35 21.04 -2.66
C GLN A 453 -15.87 20.69 -2.91
N MET A 454 -15.58 19.41 -3.14
CA MET A 454 -14.22 18.94 -3.44
C MET A 454 -13.65 19.57 -4.71
N ARG A 455 -14.43 19.58 -5.81
CA ARG A 455 -14.01 20.24 -7.07
C ARG A 455 -13.85 21.75 -6.88
N GLY A 456 -14.80 22.38 -6.19
CA GLY A 456 -14.76 23.81 -5.88
C GLY A 456 -13.50 24.21 -5.11
N ALA A 457 -13.09 23.41 -4.12
CA ALA A 457 -11.87 23.64 -3.35
C ALA A 457 -10.61 23.59 -4.24
N LEU A 458 -10.49 22.61 -5.12
CA LEU A 458 -9.33 22.50 -6.03
C LEU A 458 -9.31 23.64 -7.07
N GLU A 459 -10.48 24.02 -7.60
CA GLU A 459 -10.61 25.19 -8.48
C GLU A 459 -10.26 26.50 -7.76
N GLN A 460 -10.66 26.65 -6.51
CA GLN A 460 -10.33 27.82 -5.70
C GLN A 460 -8.82 27.90 -5.49
N LEU A 461 -8.15 26.79 -5.15
CA LEU A 461 -6.71 26.76 -4.96
C LEU A 461 -5.95 27.09 -6.25
N ARG A 462 -6.45 26.68 -7.42
CA ARG A 462 -5.91 27.07 -8.73
C ARG A 462 -6.04 28.58 -9.00
N ARG A 463 -7.10 29.23 -8.53
CA ARG A 463 -7.41 30.65 -8.81
C ARG A 463 -6.75 31.61 -7.82
N ALA A 464 -6.84 31.33 -6.52
CA ALA A 464 -6.45 32.23 -5.46
C ALA A 464 -5.70 31.44 -4.36
N ARG A 465 -4.38 31.42 -4.49
CA ARG A 465 -3.48 30.73 -3.56
C ARG A 465 -3.22 31.59 -2.33
N PRO A 466 -3.26 31.04 -1.10
CA PRO A 466 -2.79 31.75 0.07
C PRO A 466 -1.31 32.17 -0.11
N PRO A 467 -0.89 33.38 0.30
CA PRO A 467 0.51 33.77 0.23
C PRO A 467 1.38 33.05 1.30
N ALA A 468 0.74 32.61 2.39
CA ALA A 468 1.37 31.88 3.47
C ALA A 468 0.32 31.02 4.19
N LEU A 469 0.77 29.95 4.85
CA LEU A 469 -0.02 29.09 5.74
C LEU A 469 0.82 28.77 6.97
N GLY A 470 0.22 28.85 8.17
CA GLY A 470 0.89 28.60 9.44
C GLY A 470 2.11 29.49 9.69
N GLY A 471 2.13 30.70 9.10
CA GLY A 471 3.29 31.60 9.12
C GLY A 471 4.41 31.23 8.13
N VAL A 472 4.23 30.22 7.29
CA VAL A 472 5.21 29.74 6.30
C VAL A 472 4.81 30.22 4.90
N PRO A 473 5.69 30.89 4.15
CA PRO A 473 5.36 31.41 2.82
C PRO A 473 5.18 30.28 1.80
N ILE A 474 4.24 30.45 0.88
CA ILE A 474 4.11 29.60 -0.31
C ILE A 474 5.00 30.19 -1.41
N VAL A 475 5.97 29.41 -1.88
CA VAL A 475 7.01 29.89 -2.80
C VAL A 475 6.86 29.35 -4.22
N ASP A 476 6.18 28.23 -4.40
CA ASP A 476 5.90 27.66 -5.71
C ASP A 476 4.59 26.84 -5.71
N PHE A 477 4.09 26.53 -6.89
CA PHE A 477 2.85 25.78 -7.11
C PHE A 477 2.92 24.95 -8.38
N VAL A 478 2.55 23.67 -8.27
CA VAL A 478 2.49 22.75 -9.40
C VAL A 478 1.10 22.14 -9.49
N ASP A 479 0.48 22.24 -10.67
CA ASP A 479 -0.76 21.54 -11.00
C ASP A 479 -0.46 20.32 -11.87
N TYR A 480 -0.61 19.12 -11.30
CA TYR A 480 -0.35 17.86 -11.98
C TYR A 480 -1.45 17.48 -12.98
N ALA A 481 -2.48 18.31 -13.17
CA ALA A 481 -3.39 18.22 -14.32
C ALA A 481 -2.74 18.78 -15.61
N THR A 482 -1.67 19.57 -15.48
CA THR A 482 -0.99 20.23 -16.61
C THR A 482 0.39 19.60 -16.88
N GLY A 483 0.84 19.62 -18.13
CA GLY A 483 2.19 19.15 -18.47
C GLY A 483 2.42 17.63 -18.32
N ALA A 484 1.36 16.83 -18.30
CA ALA A 484 1.45 15.37 -18.15
C ALA A 484 2.11 14.68 -19.33
N GLU A 485 1.98 15.26 -20.53
CA GLU A 485 2.60 14.79 -21.76
C GLU A 485 4.13 14.82 -21.73
N ARG A 486 4.71 15.61 -20.83
CA ARG A 486 6.17 15.72 -20.60
C ARG A 486 6.67 14.83 -19.46
N ARG A 487 5.76 14.11 -18.79
CA ARG A 487 6.07 13.23 -17.65
C ARG A 487 5.99 11.76 -18.07
N PRO A 488 6.67 10.86 -17.36
CA PRO A 488 6.52 9.42 -17.58
C PRO A 488 5.06 8.97 -17.37
N THR A 489 4.66 7.86 -17.99
CA THR A 489 3.29 7.34 -17.92
C THR A 489 2.85 6.99 -16.50
N TYR A 490 3.78 6.65 -15.61
CA TYR A 490 3.53 6.42 -14.18
C TYR A 490 3.35 7.70 -13.36
N LEU A 491 3.48 8.89 -13.98
CA LEU A 491 3.23 10.21 -13.40
C LEU A 491 2.38 11.05 -14.37
N GLY A 492 1.31 10.45 -14.89
CA GLY A 492 0.39 11.09 -15.84
C GLY A 492 -0.49 12.20 -15.23
N THR A 493 -1.52 12.58 -15.99
CA THR A 493 -2.50 13.59 -15.58
C THR A 493 -3.22 13.14 -14.31
N GLN A 494 -3.25 14.00 -13.30
CA GLN A 494 -4.03 13.75 -12.09
C GLN A 494 -4.51 15.06 -11.49
N ASP A 495 -5.70 15.04 -10.89
CA ASP A 495 -6.21 16.14 -10.08
C ASP A 495 -5.46 16.20 -8.75
N LEU A 496 -4.24 16.73 -8.79
CA LEU A 496 -3.29 16.80 -7.70
C LEU A 496 -2.60 18.16 -7.78
N LEU A 497 -2.67 18.91 -6.69
CA LEU A 497 -2.05 20.22 -6.56
C LEU A 497 -0.93 20.14 -5.53
N GLN A 498 0.21 20.77 -5.81
CA GLN A 498 1.33 20.88 -4.88
C GLN A 498 1.63 22.36 -4.61
N LEU A 499 1.81 22.69 -3.34
CA LEU A 499 2.26 23.99 -2.86
C LEU A 499 3.63 23.78 -2.21
N GLU A 500 4.66 24.45 -2.71
CA GLU A 500 5.98 24.45 -2.06
C GLU A 500 6.02 25.50 -0.95
N LEU A 501 6.53 25.09 0.20
CA LEU A 501 6.67 25.92 1.39
C LEU A 501 8.13 26.37 1.51
N GLY A 502 8.34 27.68 1.64
CA GLY A 502 9.64 28.26 1.92
C GLY A 502 10.06 28.12 3.39
N ALA A 503 11.20 28.72 3.75
CA ALA A 503 11.57 28.87 5.15
C ALA A 503 10.60 29.84 5.85
N ALA A 504 10.23 29.56 7.10
CA ALA A 504 9.49 30.52 7.91
C ALA A 504 10.39 31.73 8.21
N ASN A 505 9.83 32.94 8.19
CA ASN A 505 10.54 34.20 8.45
C ASN A 505 10.98 34.38 9.93
N GLU A 506 11.07 33.31 10.70
CA GLU A 506 11.55 33.31 12.10
C GLU A 506 13.10 33.24 12.15
N ILE A 507 13.80 33.89 11.20
CA ILE A 507 15.27 34.01 11.26
C ILE A 507 15.58 35.02 12.38
N ALA A 508 15.84 34.48 13.57
CA ALA A 508 16.58 35.21 14.60
C ALA A 508 17.95 35.62 14.02
N SER A 509 18.33 36.86 14.33
CA SER A 509 19.56 37.59 14.00
C SER A 509 20.72 36.80 13.36
N ASP A 510 21.36 37.40 12.36
CA ASP A 510 22.51 36.98 11.52
C ASP A 510 23.76 36.34 12.20
N VAL A 511 23.69 35.94 13.48
CA VAL A 511 24.82 35.50 14.30
C VAL A 511 24.74 34.02 14.70
N ASP A 512 23.55 33.41 14.87
CA ASP A 512 23.43 32.06 15.48
C ASP A 512 22.69 30.98 14.65
N GLY A 513 22.27 31.29 13.42
CA GLY A 513 21.55 30.34 12.56
C GLY A 513 20.08 30.11 13.00
N PRO A 514 19.34 29.22 12.31
CA PRO A 514 17.94 28.98 12.64
C PRO A 514 17.78 28.30 14.01
N GLU A 515 16.79 28.71 14.80
CA GLU A 515 16.45 28.07 16.07
C GLU A 515 16.01 26.60 15.88
N PRO A 516 16.22 25.72 16.86
CA PRO A 516 15.64 24.38 16.84
C PRO A 516 14.12 24.43 16.59
N GLY A 517 13.64 23.70 15.59
CA GLY A 517 12.23 23.62 15.23
C GLY A 517 11.78 24.68 14.22
N ALA A 518 12.67 25.59 13.81
CA ALA A 518 12.41 26.50 12.70
C ALA A 518 12.12 25.70 11.42
N VAL A 519 11.08 26.10 10.68
CA VAL A 519 10.73 25.45 9.41
C VAL A 519 11.67 25.95 8.32
N LEU A 520 12.44 25.02 7.75
CA LEU A 520 13.42 25.23 6.68
C LEU A 520 12.82 25.04 5.28
N GLY A 521 11.55 24.66 5.20
CA GLY A 521 10.83 24.39 3.97
C GLY A 521 9.89 23.20 4.11
N GLY A 522 9.22 22.85 3.02
CA GLY A 522 8.28 21.74 3.00
C GLY A 522 7.40 21.78 1.76
N ARG A 523 6.37 20.94 1.74
CA ARG A 523 5.36 20.96 0.68
C ARG A 523 4.01 20.48 1.18
N ILE A 524 2.95 20.90 0.49
CA ILE A 524 1.59 20.43 0.69
C ILE A 524 1.10 19.84 -0.62
N LEU A 525 0.62 18.59 -0.59
CA LEU A 525 -0.10 18.00 -1.72
C LEU A 525 -1.59 17.89 -1.40
N VAL A 526 -2.44 18.33 -2.32
CA VAL A 526 -3.91 18.31 -2.19
C VAL A 526 -4.50 17.50 -3.33
N ARG A 527 -5.28 16.47 -3.01
CA ARG A 527 -5.95 15.63 -4.02
C ARG A 527 -7.31 15.11 -3.55
N PRO A 528 -8.24 14.83 -4.48
CA PRO A 528 -9.45 14.09 -4.16
C PRO A 528 -9.13 12.61 -3.90
N SER A 529 -9.93 12.00 -3.03
CA SER A 529 -10.03 10.55 -2.93
C SER A 529 -10.81 10.01 -4.11
N GLY A 530 -10.42 8.84 -4.63
CA GLY A 530 -11.09 8.21 -5.77
C GLY A 530 -12.36 7.42 -5.40
N THR A 531 -12.53 7.08 -4.11
CA THR A 531 -13.58 6.14 -3.65
C THR A 531 -14.62 6.76 -2.73
N GLU A 532 -14.33 7.92 -2.14
CA GLU A 532 -15.19 8.62 -1.19
C GLU A 532 -15.14 10.13 -1.46
N PRO A 533 -16.19 10.91 -1.13
CA PRO A 533 -16.16 12.38 -1.19
C PRO A 533 -15.26 12.95 -0.08
N LYS A 534 -13.95 12.79 -0.26
CA LYS A 534 -12.92 13.08 0.73
C LYS A 534 -11.74 13.77 0.06
N LEU A 535 -11.32 14.91 0.59
CA LEU A 535 -10.10 15.59 0.16
C LEU A 535 -8.94 15.16 1.07
N LYS A 536 -7.81 14.76 0.47
CA LYS A 536 -6.60 14.38 1.21
C LYS A 536 -5.56 15.48 1.06
N LEU A 537 -4.98 15.90 2.18
CA LEU A 537 -3.84 16.81 2.20
C LEU A 537 -2.65 16.06 2.82
N TYR A 538 -1.49 16.15 2.17
CA TYR A 538 -0.24 15.57 2.64
C TYR A 538 0.72 16.72 2.89
N ILE A 539 0.99 17.01 4.16
CA ILE A 539 1.82 18.15 4.56
C ILE A 539 3.15 17.60 5.05
N HIS A 540 4.23 17.95 4.37
CA HIS A 540 5.59 17.59 4.78
C HIS A 540 6.33 18.84 5.18
N LEU A 541 6.92 18.85 6.37
CA LEU A 541 7.74 19.96 6.86
C LEU A 541 9.14 19.46 7.18
N ARG A 542 10.14 20.25 6.79
CA ARG A 542 11.54 20.09 7.19
C ARG A 542 11.84 21.12 8.26
N GLY A 543 12.10 20.67 9.46
CA GLY A 543 12.55 21.51 10.57
C GLY A 543 14.06 21.46 10.77
N HIS A 544 14.59 22.51 11.38
CA HIS A 544 15.94 22.51 11.91
C HIS A 544 16.00 21.69 13.21
N LEU A 545 16.92 20.73 13.31
CA LEU A 545 17.06 19.90 14.51
C LEU A 545 17.76 20.66 15.66
N GLY A 546 18.82 21.41 15.34
CA GLY A 546 19.70 22.07 16.32
C GLY A 546 20.72 21.11 16.97
N ALA A 547 21.96 21.59 17.18
CA ALA A 547 23.07 20.77 17.68
C ALA A 547 22.87 20.24 19.10
N SER A 548 22.16 20.96 19.98
CA SER A 548 21.95 20.54 21.38
C SER A 548 20.89 19.44 21.55
N VAL A 549 20.00 19.26 20.56
CA VAL A 549 18.91 18.25 20.57
C VAL A 549 19.39 16.92 20.00
N ALA A 550 20.42 16.95 19.15
CA ALA A 550 21.12 15.75 18.66
C ALA A 550 21.74 14.93 19.81
N ASP A 551 22.30 15.61 20.82
CA ASP A 551 22.99 14.99 21.95
C ASP A 551 22.04 14.48 23.06
N ASP A 552 20.78 14.94 23.09
CA ASP A 552 19.74 14.47 24.05
C ASP A 552 18.49 14.01 23.28
N GLU A 553 18.42 12.70 23.00
CA GLU A 553 17.28 12.04 22.33
C GLU A 553 15.92 12.39 22.96
N ARG A 554 15.87 12.87 24.22
CA ARG A 554 14.63 13.28 24.89
C ARG A 554 14.03 14.59 24.35
N GLY A 555 14.82 15.43 23.67
CA GLY A 555 14.34 16.67 23.05
C GLY A 555 13.66 16.46 21.71
N LEU A 556 14.04 15.41 20.97
CA LEU A 556 13.52 15.12 19.63
C LEU A 556 11.99 14.91 19.61
N PRO A 557 11.35 14.15 20.53
CA PRO A 557 9.90 14.00 20.55
C PRO A 557 9.16 15.34 20.68
N ALA A 558 9.64 16.26 21.52
CA ALA A 558 9.03 17.57 21.69
C ALA A 558 9.17 18.43 20.42
N LEU A 559 10.33 18.37 19.77
CA LEU A 559 10.57 19.08 18.52
C LEU A 559 9.70 18.57 17.38
N ARG A 560 9.61 17.24 17.25
CA ARG A 560 8.74 16.56 16.29
C ARG A 560 7.28 16.96 16.51
N ALA A 561 6.80 16.90 17.76
CA ALA A 561 5.44 17.31 18.11
C ALA A 561 5.16 18.79 17.80
N SER A 562 6.14 19.67 17.98
CA SER A 562 6.03 21.10 17.61
C SER A 562 5.85 21.27 16.09
N LEU A 563 6.67 20.59 15.28
CA LEU A 563 6.55 20.62 13.82
C LEU A 563 5.25 19.97 13.33
N GLU A 564 4.82 18.86 13.93
CA GLU A 564 3.53 18.22 13.64
C GLU A 564 2.36 19.15 13.97
N GLY A 565 2.43 19.87 15.10
CA GLY A 565 1.46 20.89 15.47
C GLY A 565 1.41 22.05 14.47
N ARG A 566 2.57 22.45 13.93
CA ARG A 566 2.64 23.45 12.84
C ARG A 566 2.03 22.90 11.54
N GLY A 567 2.28 21.64 11.19
CA GLY A 567 1.65 20.97 10.05
C GLY A 567 0.13 20.89 10.18
N ALA A 568 -0.39 20.54 11.35
CA ALA A 568 -1.83 20.54 11.62
C ALA A 568 -2.45 21.94 11.45
N ARG A 569 -1.77 22.99 11.95
CA ARG A 569 -2.20 24.39 11.76
C ARG A 569 -2.25 24.80 10.30
N ILE A 570 -1.19 24.50 9.53
CA ILE A 570 -1.12 24.75 8.08
C ILE A 570 -2.33 24.14 7.37
N GLY A 571 -2.65 22.88 7.71
CA GLY A 571 -3.77 22.20 7.11
C GLY A 571 -5.13 22.76 7.50
N ALA A 572 -5.31 23.15 8.76
CA ALA A 572 -6.53 23.82 9.22
C ALA A 572 -6.74 25.17 8.53
N GLU A 573 -5.67 25.98 8.40
CA GLU A 573 -5.71 27.26 7.67
C GLU A 573 -6.02 27.05 6.18
N LEU A 574 -5.46 26.01 5.56
CA LEU A 574 -5.77 25.67 4.17
C LEU A 574 -7.23 25.23 4.02
N CYS A 575 -7.75 24.40 4.93
CA CYS A 575 -9.17 24.01 4.91
C CYS A 575 -10.07 25.24 5.07
N ALA A 576 -9.75 26.15 6.00
CA ALA A 576 -10.48 27.39 6.18
C ALA A 576 -10.44 28.29 4.93
N ALA A 577 -9.26 28.43 4.30
CA ALA A 577 -9.11 29.18 3.06
C ALA A 577 -9.96 28.59 1.92
N LEU A 578 -10.16 27.27 1.90
CA LEU A 578 -10.98 26.55 0.91
C LEU A 578 -12.47 26.43 1.30
N GLY A 579 -12.89 27.01 2.42
CA GLY A 579 -14.27 26.90 2.92
C GLY A 579 -14.67 25.48 3.30
N LEU A 580 -13.70 24.64 3.68
CA LEU A 580 -13.89 23.26 4.08
C LEU A 580 -13.91 23.12 5.61
N PRO A 581 -14.59 22.10 6.16
CA PRO A 581 -14.51 21.82 7.58
C PRO A 581 -13.06 21.45 7.97
N SER A 582 -12.59 22.03 9.08
CA SER A 582 -11.26 21.80 9.67
C SER A 582 -11.26 20.66 10.67
#